data_AF-A0A3N9U6M7-F1
#
_entry.id   AF-A0A3N9U6M7-F1
#
_cell.length_a   1.000
_cell.length_b   1.000
_cell.length_c   1.000
_cell.angle_alpha   90.00
_cell.angle_beta   90.00
_cell.angle_gamma   90.00
#
_symmetry.space_group_name_H-M   'P 1'
#
loop_
_entity.id
_entity.type
_entity.pdbx_description
1 polymer ?
#
loop_
_entity_poly.entity_id
_entity_poly.type
_entity_poly.pdbx_seq_one_letter_code
_entity_poly.pdbx_strand_id
1 'polypeptide(L)' 'MTFSFVFLPLLAFIVFVAPLWLILHYRSKRKADSGLNEQDMGQLHELTRQAESLKQRIRTLEKILDDEAPNWREYNGR' A
#
# COMPACT_ATOMS: atom_id res chain seq x y z
N MET A 1 -46.25 -31.96 0.70
CA MET A 1 -46.32 -31.36 2.04
C MET A 1 -45.08 -31.58 2.92
N THR A 2 -44.02 -32.26 2.45
CA THR A 2 -42.81 -32.56 3.26
C THR A 2 -41.65 -31.58 3.07
N PHE A 3 -41.59 -30.88 1.92
CA PHE A 3 -40.49 -29.96 1.59
C PHE A 3 -40.30 -28.83 2.61
N SER A 4 -41.40 -28.36 3.22
CA SER A 4 -41.39 -27.26 4.20
C SER A 4 -40.62 -27.60 5.48
N PHE A 5 -40.60 -28.87 5.90
CA PHE A 5 -39.92 -29.29 7.14
C PHE A 5 -38.40 -29.23 7.04
N VAL A 6 -37.84 -29.41 5.83
CA VAL A 6 -36.39 -29.31 5.58
C VAL A 6 -36.00 -27.89 5.17
N PHE A 7 -36.87 -27.20 4.43
CA PHE A 7 -36.60 -25.85 3.95
C PHE A 7 -36.51 -24.81 5.08
N LEU A 8 -37.37 -24.91 6.09
CA LEU A 8 -37.42 -23.95 7.19
C LEU A 8 -36.12 -23.89 8.02
N PRO A 9 -35.55 -25.01 8.51
CA PRO A 9 -34.26 -24.98 9.21
C PRO A 9 -33.10 -24.59 8.28
N LEU A 10 -33.12 -24.97 7.00
CA LEU A 10 -32.11 -24.57 6.02
C LEU A 10 -32.09 -23.04 5.80
N LEU A 11 -33.28 -22.44 5.67
CA LEU A 11 -33.42 -20.99 5.50
C LEU A 11 -32.91 -20.25 6.75
N ALA A 12 -33.28 -20.70 7.94
CA ALA A 12 -32.78 -20.12 9.19
C ALA A 12 -31.25 -20.16 9.24
N PHE A 13 -30.64 -21.30 8.88
CA PHE A 13 -29.20 -21.44 8.81
C PHE A 13 -28.56 -20.42 7.85
N ILE A 14 -29.12 -20.22 6.65
CA ILE A 14 -28.64 -19.23 5.68
C ILE A 14 -28.75 -17.80 6.24
N VAL A 15 -29.86 -17.48 6.91
CA VAL A 15 -30.10 -16.16 7.51
C VAL A 15 -29.11 -15.86 8.63
N PHE A 16 -28.56 -16.86 9.32
CA PHE A 16 -27.50 -16.64 10.32
C PHE A 16 -26.10 -16.63 9.72
N VAL A 17 -25.82 -17.53 8.77
CA VAL A 17 -24.47 -17.68 8.19
C VAL A 17 -24.15 -16.55 7.19
N ALA A 18 -25.10 -16.11 6.38
CA ALA A 18 -24.87 -15.08 5.38
C ALA A 18 -24.47 -13.72 6.01
N PRO A 19 -25.10 -13.23 7.09
CA PRO A 19 -24.65 -12.03 7.79
C PRO A 19 -23.29 -12.19 8.44
N LEU A 20 -23.00 -13.33 9.06
CA LEU A 20 -21.68 -13.61 9.64
C LEU A 20 -20.59 -13.59 8.57
N TRP A 21 -20.84 -14.18 7.41
CA TRP A 21 -19.93 -14.15 6.27
C TRP A 21 -19.75 -12.73 5.72
N LEU A 22 -20.83 -11.97 5.57
CA LEU A 22 -20.78 -10.57 5.13
C LEU A 22 -19.91 -9.73 6.08
N ILE A 23 -20.10 -9.88 7.39
CA ILE A 23 -19.30 -9.18 8.42
C ILE A 23 -17.83 -9.58 8.31
N LEU A 24 -17.51 -10.87 8.15
CA LEU A 24 -16.12 -11.33 7.99
C LEU A 24 -15.49 -10.82 6.69
N HIS A 25 -16.22 -10.89 5.57
CA HIS A 25 -15.77 -10.43 4.28
C HIS A 25 -15.51 -8.92 4.27
N TYR A 26 -16.43 -8.13 4.82
CA TYR A 26 -16.27 -6.69 4.94
C TYR A 26 -15.25 -6.28 6.00
N ARG A 27 -15.11 -7.01 7.11
CA ARG A 27 -14.01 -6.77 8.07
C ARG A 27 -12.65 -7.03 7.44
N SER A 28 -12.51 -8.08 6.63
CA SER A 28 -11.26 -8.37 5.94
C SER A 28 -10.91 -7.28 4.94
N LYS A 29 -11.87 -6.83 4.12
CA LYS A 29 -11.67 -5.69 3.21
C LYS A 29 -11.36 -4.40 3.96
N ARG A 30 -12.10 -4.09 5.04
CA ARG A 30 -11.84 -2.89 5.86
C ARG A 30 -10.49 -2.94 6.58
N LYS A 31 -10.03 -4.10 7.06
CA LYS A 31 -8.68 -4.21 7.65
C LYS A 31 -7.59 -4.01 6.61
N ALA A 32 -7.78 -4.51 5.39
CA ALA A 32 -6.90 -4.20 4.28
C ALA A 32 -6.94 -2.69 3.99
N ASP A 33 -8.11 -2.09 3.77
CA ASP A 33 -8.21 -0.66 3.41
C ASP A 33 -7.79 0.31 4.54
N SER A 34 -8.06 -0.01 5.80
CA SER A 34 -7.82 0.89 6.94
C SER A 34 -6.45 0.70 7.59
N GLY A 35 -5.88 -0.51 7.54
CA GLY A 35 -4.55 -0.80 8.09
C GLY A 35 -3.42 -0.49 7.12
N LEU A 36 -3.66 -0.63 5.81
CA LEU A 36 -2.72 -0.23 4.78
C LEU A 36 -2.59 1.30 4.74
N ASN A 37 -3.69 2.06 4.78
CA ASN A 37 -3.63 3.52 4.57
C ASN A 37 -2.67 4.27 5.53
N GLU A 38 -2.66 3.99 6.83
CA GLU A 38 -1.79 4.71 7.77
C GLU A 38 -0.32 4.24 7.71
N GLN A 39 -0.10 2.94 7.49
CA GLN A 39 1.23 2.37 7.27
C GLN A 39 1.83 2.82 5.93
N ASP A 40 1.02 2.85 4.88
CA ASP A 40 1.37 3.28 3.52
C ASP A 40 1.73 4.76 3.50
N MET A 41 0.98 5.61 4.22
CA MET A 41 1.33 7.02 4.37
C MET A 41 2.67 7.20 5.10
N GLY A 42 2.94 6.40 6.13
CA GLY A 42 4.23 6.38 6.81
C GLY A 42 5.38 5.95 5.88
N GLN A 43 5.15 4.93 5.06
CA GLN A 43 6.13 4.44 4.08
C GLN A 43 6.40 5.46 2.98
N LEU A 44 5.36 6.13 2.46
CA LEU A 44 5.50 7.20 1.48
C LEU A 44 6.30 8.38 2.05
N HIS A 45 6.01 8.79 3.29
CA HIS A 45 6.74 9.85 3.95
C HIS A 45 8.24 9.51 4.12
N GLU A 46 8.53 8.26 4.49
CA GLU A 46 9.91 7.78 4.60
C GLU A 46 10.62 7.78 3.23
N LEU A 47 9.96 7.32 2.17
CA LEU A 47 10.49 7.37 0.81
C LEU A 47 10.78 8.80 0.34
N THR A 48 9.87 9.74 0.63
CA THR A 48 10.09 11.18 0.34
C THR A 48 11.31 11.72 1.08
N ARG A 49 11.48 11.36 2.36
CA ARG A 49 12.64 11.78 3.16
C ARG A 49 13.95 11.23 2.61
N GLN A 50 13.96 9.96 2.20
CA GLN A 50 15.13 9.34 1.57
C GLN A 50 15.45 10.00 0.23
N ALA A 51 14.45 10.31 -0.59
CA ALA A 51 14.63 11.01 -1.84
C ALA A 51 15.27 12.40 -1.64
N GLU A 52 14.83 13.16 -0.63
CA GLU A 52 15.43 14.47 -0.33
C GLU A 52 16.88 14.33 0.17
N SER A 53 17.17 13.32 1.00
CA SER A 53 18.55 13.04 1.44
C SER A 53 19.47 12.67 0.27
N LEU A 54 18.99 11.82 -0.66
CA LEU A 54 19.73 11.45 -1.87
C LEU A 54 19.99 12.67 -2.75
N LYS A 55 19.01 13.57 -2.90
CA LYS A 55 19.17 14.83 -3.65
C LYS A 55 20.25 15.73 -3.05
N GLN A 56 20.30 15.86 -1.72
CA GLN A 56 21.37 16.60 -1.05
C GLN A 56 22.74 15.98 -1.32
N ARG A 57 22.84 14.65 -1.23
CA ARG A 57 24.09 13.93 -1.52
C ARG A 57 24.53 14.11 -2.97
N ILE A 58 23.60 14.04 -3.92
CA ILE A 58 23.88 14.29 -5.34
C ILE A 58 24.45 15.69 -5.52
N ARG A 59 23.84 16.73 -4.92
CA ARG A 59 24.38 18.09 -5.00
C ARG A 59 25.79 18.22 -4.44
N THR A 60 26.09 17.52 -3.35
CA THR A 60 27.45 17.48 -2.81
C THR A 60 28.42 16.80 -3.77
N LEU A 61 28.02 15.68 -4.37
CA LEU A 61 28.83 14.99 -5.37
C LEU A 61 29.02 15.82 -6.63
N GLU A 62 27.98 16.50 -7.12
CA GLU A 62 28.06 17.43 -8.24
C GLU A 62 29.04 18.56 -7.94
N LYS A 63 29.01 19.12 -6.72
CA LYS A 63 29.97 20.16 -6.31
C LYS A 63 31.42 19.64 -6.29
N ILE A 64 31.66 18.46 -5.72
CA ILE A 64 32.99 17.85 -5.70
C ILE A 64 33.46 17.56 -7.13
N LEU A 65 32.57 17.06 -7.98
CA LEU A 65 32.89 16.71 -9.35
C LEU A 65 33.12 17.94 -10.23
N ASP A 66 32.40 19.04 -9.97
CA ASP A 66 32.65 20.34 -10.60
C ASP A 66 34.03 20.91 -10.17
N ASP A 67 34.47 20.67 -8.93
CA ASP A 67 35.80 21.07 -8.43
C ASP A 67 36.95 20.18 -8.96
N GLU A 68 36.76 18.85 -9.01
CA GLU A 68 37.81 17.89 -9.39
C GLU A 68 37.89 17.63 -10.90
N ALA A 69 36.78 17.75 -11.63
CA ALA A 69 36.70 17.38 -13.04
C ALA A 69 35.79 18.34 -13.84
N PRO A 70 36.14 19.63 -13.99
CA PRO A 70 35.25 20.71 -14.46
C PRO A 70 34.53 20.46 -15.80
N ASN A 71 35.03 19.57 -16.67
CA ASN A 71 34.44 19.26 -17.97
C ASN A 71 33.66 17.93 -18.00
N TRP A 72 33.40 17.30 -16.85
CA TRP A 72 32.78 15.97 -16.75
C TRP A 72 31.40 15.89 -17.43
N ARG A 73 30.64 16.99 -17.41
CA ARG A 73 29.30 17.08 -18.02
C ARG A 73 29.35 16.97 -19.55
N GLU A 74 30.43 17.42 -20.19
CA GLU A 74 30.62 17.34 -21.64
C GLU A 74 31.00 15.92 -22.10
N TYR A 75 31.64 15.16 -21.23
CA TYR A 75 32.08 13.79 -21.52
C TYR A 75 30.93 12.78 -21.45
N ASN A 76 29.94 13.04 -20.59
CA ASN A 76 28.80 12.14 -20.33
C ASN A 76 27.54 12.48 -21.16
N GLY A 77 27.58 13.56 -21.95
CA GLY A 77 26.48 14.02 -22.80
C GLY A 77 26.51 13.52 -24.26
N ARG A 78 27.29 12.46 -24.55
CA ARG A 78 27.35 11.79 -25.87
C ARG A 78 26.75 10.40 -25.81
#